data_AF-A0A6P5SUG5-F1
#
_entry.id   AF-A0A6P5SUG5-F1
#
_cell.length_a   1.000
_cell.length_b   1.000
_cell.length_c   1.000
_cell.angle_alpha   90.00
_cell.angle_beta   90.00
_cell.angle_gamma   90.00
#
_symmetry.space_group_name_H-M   'P 1'
#
loop_
_entity.id
_entity.type
_entity.pdbx_description
1 polymer ?
#
loop_
_entity_poly.entity_id
_entity_poly.type
_entity_poly.pdbx_seq_one_letter_code
_entity_poly.pdbx_strand_id
1 'polypeptide(L)'
;MSQPVDDLSQFDISKEEKDKLVAEVIRYVLFKTHHNSGCPIKREELTQLLTKNYRQRNLPTLVINEAIQKLSTIFGYEMRELQRSRPSSTNQGRFSQQSVAEAKSYVILSKLPSDVYKKYVEDDRTAPLTGFTFVVLSIVHISGGKTTEEDLWRHLRRMGLDEKNESHPVLGNIKQALETLVQQRKTK
;
A
#
# COMPACT_ATOMS: atom_id res chain seq x y z
N MET A 1 -26.08 20.78 24.64
CA MET A 1 -24.98 21.64 25.13
C MET A 1 -23.67 20.92 24.93
N SER A 2 -22.82 21.44 24.05
CA SER A 2 -21.35 21.33 24.02
C SER A 2 -20.91 21.67 22.59
N GLN A 3 -20.69 22.95 22.30
CA GLN A 3 -20.00 23.34 21.07
C GLN A 3 -18.55 22.83 21.14
N PRO A 4 -17.97 22.31 20.05
CA PRO A 4 -16.56 21.98 20.02
C PRO A 4 -15.79 23.30 20.02
N VAL A 5 -15.15 23.58 21.15
CA VAL A 5 -14.33 24.76 21.38
C VAL A 5 -13.15 24.74 20.38
N ASP A 6 -12.88 25.91 19.80
CA ASP A 6 -11.94 26.18 18.70
C ASP A 6 -10.51 25.65 18.91
N ASP A 7 -10.28 24.39 18.52
CA ASP A 7 -8.93 23.79 18.35
C ASP A 7 -8.19 24.33 17.11
N LEU A 8 -8.85 25.19 16.32
CA LEU A 8 -8.33 25.80 15.09
C LEU A 8 -7.43 27.01 15.36
N SER A 9 -7.63 27.69 16.50
CA SER A 9 -6.88 28.91 16.87
C SER A 9 -5.41 28.65 17.23
N GLN A 10 -5.05 27.40 17.52
CA GLN A 10 -3.69 27.02 17.91
C GLN A 10 -2.71 26.91 16.72
N PHE A 11 -3.23 26.89 15.49
CA PHE A 11 -2.47 26.52 14.30
C PHE A 11 -2.44 27.58 13.20
N ASP A 12 -2.94 28.81 13.39
CA ASP A 12 -2.93 29.85 12.33
C ASP A 12 -3.37 29.34 10.93
N ILE A 13 -4.26 28.35 10.88
CA ILE A 13 -4.69 27.66 9.66
C ILE A 13 -6.22 27.69 9.61
N SER A 14 -6.76 28.06 8.45
CA SER A 14 -8.20 28.06 8.24
C SER A 14 -8.76 26.63 8.21
N LYS A 15 -10.06 26.50 8.48
CA LYS A 15 -10.75 25.21 8.42
C LYS A 15 -10.62 24.56 7.03
N GLU A 16 -10.72 25.36 5.97
CA GLU A 16 -10.63 24.92 4.58
C GLU A 16 -9.24 24.37 4.26
N GLU A 17 -8.18 25.04 4.71
CA GLU A 17 -6.82 24.57 4.46
C GLU A 17 -6.51 23.30 5.27
N LYS A 18 -7.01 23.20 6.51
CA LYS A 18 -6.96 21.97 7.29
C LYS A 18 -7.67 20.83 6.55
N ASP A 19 -8.89 21.06 6.05
CA ASP A 19 -9.66 20.05 5.31
C ASP A 19 -8.93 19.59 4.04
N LYS A 20 -8.24 20.50 3.36
CA LYS A 20 -7.40 20.18 2.20
C LYS A 20 -6.20 19.30 2.57
N LEU A 21 -5.52 19.59 3.68
CA LEU A 21 -4.43 18.76 4.19
C LEU A 21 -4.92 17.36 4.57
N VAL A 22 -6.09 17.26 5.21
CA VAL A 22 -6.73 15.98 5.53
C VAL A 22 -7.04 15.19 4.25
N ALA A 23 -7.61 15.84 3.24
CA ALA A 23 -7.90 15.21 1.95
C ALA A 23 -6.61 14.75 1.24
N GLU A 24 -5.52 15.50 1.35
CA GLU A 24 -4.21 15.13 0.80
C GLU A 24 -3.66 13.86 1.46
N VAL A 25 -3.74 13.74 2.79
CA VAL A 25 -3.36 12.52 3.51
C VAL A 25 -4.21 11.34 3.09
N ILE A 26 -5.54 11.49 3.03
CA ILE A 26 -6.45 10.42 2.61
C ILE A 26 -6.08 9.94 1.21
N ARG A 27 -5.90 10.87 0.26
CA ARG A 27 -5.56 10.54 -1.12
C ARG A 27 -4.21 9.81 -1.19
N TYR A 28 -3.21 10.30 -0.47
CA TYR A 28 -1.88 9.67 -0.40
C TYR A 28 -1.96 8.25 0.14
N VAL A 29 -2.65 8.05 1.26
CA VAL A 29 -2.77 6.75 1.91
C VAL A 29 -3.50 5.76 1.00
N LEU A 30 -4.66 6.12 0.45
CA LEU A 30 -5.40 5.25 -0.48
C LEU A 30 -4.58 4.86 -1.71
N PHE A 31 -3.89 5.82 -2.32
CA PHE A 31 -3.06 5.56 -3.50
C PHE A 31 -1.87 4.66 -3.16
N LYS A 32 -1.18 4.93 -2.04
CA LYS A 32 0.00 4.17 -1.63
C LYS A 32 -0.34 2.75 -1.21
N THR A 33 -1.48 2.54 -0.55
CA THR A 33 -1.98 1.21 -0.22
C THR A 33 -2.24 0.38 -1.47
N HIS A 34 -2.87 0.96 -2.50
CA HIS A 34 -3.12 0.28 -3.76
C HIS A 34 -1.83 0.03 -4.58
N HIS A 35 -0.92 1.01 -4.64
CA HIS A 35 0.31 0.89 -5.41
C HIS A 35 1.33 -0.10 -4.81
N ASN A 36 1.45 -0.15 -3.48
CA ASN A 36 2.45 -0.95 -2.78
C ASN A 36 1.89 -2.24 -2.17
N SER A 37 0.76 -2.76 -2.67
CA SER A 37 0.16 -4.04 -2.21
C SER A 37 -0.01 -4.13 -0.69
N GLY A 38 -0.50 -3.06 -0.04
CA GLY A 38 -0.74 -3.06 1.41
C GLY A 38 0.50 -2.90 2.29
N CYS A 39 1.67 -2.55 1.75
CA CYS A 39 2.86 -2.26 2.56
C CYS A 39 2.60 -1.14 3.59
N PRO A 40 3.13 -1.24 4.83
CA PRO A 40 2.98 -0.20 5.84
C PRO A 40 3.52 1.17 5.39
N ILE A 41 2.75 2.22 5.63
CA ILE A 41 3.09 3.61 5.30
C ILE A 41 3.76 4.24 6.51
N LYS A 42 4.95 4.83 6.34
CA LYS A 42 5.70 5.37 7.49
C LYS A 42 5.10 6.69 7.95
N ARG A 43 5.08 6.93 9.26
CA ARG A 43 4.61 8.21 9.82
C ARG A 43 5.43 9.39 9.32
N GLU A 44 6.73 9.18 9.11
CA GLU A 44 7.64 10.21 8.61
C GLU A 44 7.23 10.67 7.21
N GLU A 45 6.72 9.78 6.36
CA GLU A 45 6.27 10.13 5.00
C GLU A 45 5.03 11.01 5.04
N LEU A 46 4.06 10.68 5.90
CA LEU A 46 2.86 11.52 6.11
C LEU A 46 3.22 12.86 6.75
N THR A 47 4.19 12.87 7.66
CA THR A 47 4.68 14.10 8.27
C THR A 47 5.34 14.98 7.23
N GLN A 48 6.24 14.42 6.41
CA GLN A 48 6.91 15.13 5.32
C GLN A 48 5.93 15.66 4.27
N LEU A 49 4.84 14.94 3.99
CA LEU A 49 3.77 15.41 3.11
C LEU A 49 3.17 16.71 3.63
N LEU A 50 2.94 16.80 4.93
CA LEU A 50 2.26 17.92 5.60
C LEU A 50 3.19 19.06 6.00
N THR A 51 4.48 18.80 6.23
CA THR A 51 5.42 19.84 6.70
C THR A 51 6.11 20.62 5.58
N LYS A 52 5.81 20.35 4.30
CA LYS A 52 6.45 21.05 3.17
C LYS A 52 6.31 22.57 3.27
N ASN A 53 5.11 23.02 3.65
CA ASN A 53 4.76 24.44 3.74
C ASN A 53 4.47 24.89 5.18
N TYR A 54 4.52 23.97 6.16
CA TYR A 54 4.07 24.21 7.53
C TYR A 54 5.14 23.80 8.54
N ARG A 55 5.43 24.69 9.49
CA ARG A 55 6.47 24.47 10.52
C ARG A 55 5.91 24.03 11.87
N GLN A 56 4.59 23.89 11.98
CA GLN A 56 3.93 23.56 13.24
C GLN A 56 4.06 22.09 13.59
N ARG A 57 4.63 21.82 14.77
CA ARG A 57 4.95 20.47 15.22
C ARG A 57 3.72 19.58 15.44
N ASN A 58 2.60 20.15 15.88
CA ASN A 58 1.41 19.38 16.24
C ASN A 58 0.44 19.19 15.06
N LEU A 59 0.60 19.97 13.98
CA LEU A 59 -0.29 19.93 12.81
C LEU A 59 -0.33 18.54 12.16
N PRO A 60 0.80 17.83 11.91
CA PRO A 60 0.75 16.49 11.33
C PRO A 60 -0.05 15.50 12.16
N THR A 61 0.07 15.55 13.50
CA THR A 61 -0.68 14.66 14.39
C THR A 61 -2.18 14.91 14.28
N LEU A 62 -2.59 16.18 14.30
CA LEU A 62 -4.00 16.57 14.21
C LEU A 62 -4.60 16.15 12.86
N VAL A 63 -3.93 16.46 11.76
CA VAL A 63 -4.39 16.12 10.40
C VAL A 63 -4.45 14.61 10.20
N ILE A 64 -3.44 13.86 10.65
CA ILE A 64 -3.44 12.39 10.55
C ILE A 64 -4.59 11.80 11.37
N ASN A 65 -4.82 12.26 12.60
CA ASN A 65 -5.92 11.77 13.43
C ASN A 65 -7.28 12.01 12.78
N GLU A 66 -7.48 13.19 12.17
CA GLU A 66 -8.71 13.46 11.44
C GLU A 66 -8.86 12.62 10.17
N ALA A 67 -7.75 12.39 9.44
CA ALA A 67 -7.75 11.49 8.29
C ALA A 67 -8.12 10.05 8.69
N ILE A 68 -7.64 9.55 9.84
CA ILE A 68 -8.03 8.23 10.38
C ILE A 68 -9.55 8.17 10.60
N GLN A 69 -10.13 9.22 11.20
CA GLN A 69 -11.58 9.28 11.43
C GLN A 69 -12.37 9.32 10.11
N LYS A 70 -11.98 10.18 9.16
CA LYS A 70 -12.66 10.29 7.86
C LYS A 70 -12.50 9.04 6.99
N LEU A 71 -11.36 8.34 7.05
CA LEU A 71 -11.19 7.03 6.41
C LEU A 71 -12.19 6.00 6.94
N SER A 72 -12.42 5.99 8.25
CA SER A 72 -13.36 5.08 8.89
C SER A 72 -14.82 5.40 8.57
N THR A 73 -15.21 6.67 8.60
CA THR A 73 -16.62 7.10 8.44
C THR A 73 -17.06 7.20 6.99
N ILE A 74 -16.18 7.65 6.09
CA ILE A 74 -16.53 7.89 4.67
C ILE A 74 -16.22 6.67 3.82
N PHE A 75 -15.05 6.05 4.03
CA PHE A 75 -14.54 5.00 3.14
C PHE A 75 -14.67 3.58 3.72
N GLY A 76 -15.06 3.45 4.99
CA GLY A 76 -15.14 2.14 5.65
C GLY A 76 -13.78 1.48 5.85
N TYR A 77 -12.71 2.27 6.01
CA TYR A 77 -11.35 1.79 6.24
C TYR A 77 -10.87 2.13 7.65
N GLU A 78 -10.29 1.16 8.35
CA GLU A 78 -9.55 1.36 9.59
C GLU A 78 -8.08 1.60 9.27
N MET A 79 -7.53 2.75 9.66
CA MET A 79 -6.09 3.02 9.57
C MET A 79 -5.44 2.76 10.93
N ARG A 80 -4.65 1.69 11.03
CA ARG A 80 -4.11 1.18 12.28
C ARG A 80 -2.61 1.47 12.39
N GLU A 81 -2.18 2.00 13.53
CA GLU A 81 -0.77 2.27 13.81
C GLU A 81 -0.04 0.99 14.23
N LEU A 82 1.13 0.77 13.64
CA LEU A 82 2.06 -0.30 13.94
C LEU A 82 3.33 0.31 14.53
N GLN A 83 3.68 -0.12 15.74
CA GLN A 83 4.98 0.16 16.33
C GLN A 83 6.01 -0.84 15.80
N ARG A 84 7.05 -0.33 15.13
CA ARG A 84 8.12 -1.19 14.64
C ARG A 84 9.14 -1.39 15.76
N SER A 85 8.95 -2.45 16.56
CA SER A 85 9.99 -2.91 17.48
C SER A 85 11.21 -3.33 16.67
N ARG A 86 12.30 -2.55 16.70
CA ARG A 86 13.58 -3.05 16.17
C ARG A 86 13.96 -4.28 17.00
N PRO A 87 14.30 -5.43 16.40
CA PRO A 87 14.92 -6.49 17.18
C PRO A 87 16.18 -5.90 17.79
N SER A 88 16.23 -5.86 19.12
CA SER A 88 17.42 -5.49 19.87
C SER A 88 18.53 -6.44 19.44
N SER A 89 19.46 -5.99 18.59
CA SER A 89 20.64 -6.78 18.32
C SER A 89 21.43 -6.86 19.61
N THR A 90 21.46 -8.05 20.19
CA THR A 90 22.40 -8.43 21.24
C THR A 90 23.81 -8.15 20.74
N ASN A 91 24.41 -7.03 21.17
CA ASN A 91 25.78 -6.94 21.68
C ASN A 91 26.18 -5.49 22.01
N GLN A 92 26.30 -5.27 23.32
CA GLN A 92 27.24 -4.42 24.07
C GLN A 92 27.71 -3.06 23.48
N GLY A 93 27.48 -2.00 24.27
CA GLY A 93 28.27 -0.77 24.17
C GLY A 93 27.57 0.50 24.68
N ARG A 94 27.51 0.64 26.01
CA ARG A 94 27.50 1.89 26.80
C ARG A 94 27.23 3.24 26.10
N PHE A 95 26.22 3.94 26.64
CA PHE A 95 26.01 5.41 26.64
C PHE A 95 25.61 6.09 25.32
N SER A 96 24.29 6.27 25.14
CA SER A 96 23.68 7.60 25.12
C SER A 96 22.16 7.46 25.27
N GLN A 97 21.58 8.19 26.22
CA GLN A 97 20.15 8.46 26.28
C GLN A 97 19.77 9.31 25.05
N GLN A 98 19.54 8.65 23.93
CA GLN A 98 18.65 9.15 22.91
C GLN A 98 17.52 8.14 22.83
N SER A 99 16.35 8.54 23.31
CA SER A 99 15.09 7.88 22.98
C SER A 99 14.96 7.88 21.46
N VAL A 100 15.48 6.83 20.81
CA VAL A 100 15.31 6.62 19.38
C VAL A 100 13.82 6.43 19.20
N ALA A 101 13.15 7.49 18.74
CA ALA A 101 11.72 7.51 18.55
C ALA A 101 11.32 6.27 17.74
N GLU A 102 10.45 5.46 18.34
CA GLU A 102 9.95 4.23 17.75
C GLU A 102 9.32 4.57 16.39
N ALA A 103 9.81 3.94 15.32
CA ALA A 103 9.36 4.24 13.97
C ALA A 103 7.91 3.75 13.82
N LYS A 104 6.97 4.70 13.77
CA LYS A 104 5.54 4.43 13.63
C LYS A 104 5.21 4.23 12.16
N SER A 105 4.41 3.22 11.86
CA SER A 105 3.89 2.98 10.51
C SER A 105 2.41 2.70 10.57
N TYR A 106 1.72 2.81 9.44
CA TYR A 106 0.28 2.68 9.36
C TYR A 106 -0.09 1.66 8.29
N VAL A 107 -1.13 0.88 8.56
CA VAL A 107 -1.78 0.01 7.59
C VAL A 107 -3.26 0.38 7.49
N ILE A 108 -3.85 0.21 6.30
CA ILE A 108 -5.30 0.31 6.11
C ILE A 108 -5.90 -1.08 6.05
N LEU A 109 -7.00 -1.27 6.76
CA LEU A 109 -7.79 -2.49 6.82
C LEU A 109 -9.24 -2.15 6.45
N SER A 110 -9.90 -2.99 5.64
CA SER A 110 -11.33 -2.80 5.40
C SER A 110 -12.12 -3.12 6.67
N LYS A 111 -13.14 -2.30 6.96
CA LYS A 111 -14.13 -2.59 8.01
C LYS A 111 -15.23 -3.54 7.53
N LEU A 112 -15.22 -3.91 6.25
CA LEU A 112 -16.13 -4.93 5.74
C LEU A 112 -15.75 -6.30 6.30
N PRO A 113 -16.75 -7.12 6.66
CA PRO A 113 -16.52 -8.54 6.92
C PRO A 113 -15.77 -9.20 5.76
N SER A 114 -14.89 -10.15 6.05
CA SER A 114 -13.99 -10.75 5.06
C SER A 114 -14.73 -11.43 3.90
N ASP A 115 -15.87 -12.05 4.18
CA ASP A 115 -16.76 -12.66 3.18
C ASP A 115 -17.37 -11.62 2.24
N VAL A 116 -17.77 -10.47 2.78
CA VAL A 116 -18.31 -9.34 2.00
C VAL A 116 -17.21 -8.68 1.18
N TYR A 117 -16.05 -8.44 1.78
CA TYR A 117 -14.90 -7.86 1.10
C TYR A 117 -14.48 -8.72 -0.09
N LYS A 118 -14.35 -10.04 0.11
CA LYS A 118 -14.02 -10.98 -0.97
C LYS A 118 -15.05 -10.99 -2.10
N LYS A 119 -16.34 -10.98 -1.76
CA LYS A 119 -17.41 -11.10 -2.75
C LYS A 119 -17.60 -9.84 -3.61
N TYR A 120 -17.37 -8.67 -3.04
CA TYR A 120 -17.76 -7.40 -3.66
C TYR A 120 -16.60 -6.44 -3.93
N VAL A 121 -15.45 -6.62 -3.29
CA VAL A 121 -14.30 -5.71 -3.37
C VAL A 121 -13.07 -6.40 -3.95
N GLU A 122 -12.79 -7.65 -3.57
CA GLU A 122 -11.76 -8.43 -4.25
C GLU A 122 -12.22 -8.80 -5.65
N ASP A 123 -11.48 -8.34 -6.65
CA ASP A 123 -11.69 -8.79 -8.02
C ASP A 123 -10.97 -10.13 -8.22
N ASP A 124 -11.64 -11.22 -7.81
CA ASP A 124 -11.21 -12.60 -8.02
C ASP A 124 -10.88 -12.90 -9.50
N ARG A 125 -11.35 -12.07 -10.45
CA ARG A 125 -11.03 -12.22 -11.88
C ARG A 125 -9.59 -11.80 -12.21
N THR A 126 -8.99 -10.92 -11.41
CA THR A 126 -7.61 -10.41 -11.63
C THR A 126 -6.55 -11.17 -10.83
N ALA A 127 -6.96 -11.87 -9.76
CA ALA A 127 -6.05 -12.63 -8.91
C ALA A 127 -5.26 -13.72 -9.68
N PRO A 128 -5.87 -14.50 -10.60
CA PRO A 128 -5.14 -15.45 -11.43
C PRO A 128 -4.07 -14.81 -12.30
N LEU A 129 -4.40 -13.69 -12.97
CA LEU A 129 -3.47 -12.98 -13.84
C LEU A 129 -2.32 -12.36 -13.02
N THR A 130 -2.62 -11.84 -11.82
CA THR A 130 -1.62 -11.32 -10.88
C THR A 130 -0.67 -12.43 -10.40
N GLY A 131 -1.20 -13.59 -10.04
CA GLY A 131 -0.40 -14.76 -9.66
C GLY A 131 0.50 -15.24 -10.80
N PHE A 132 -0.07 -15.35 -12.01
CA PHE A 132 0.69 -15.68 -13.22
C PHE A 132 1.79 -14.64 -13.50
N THR A 133 1.50 -13.35 -13.32
CA THR A 133 2.49 -12.26 -13.45
C THR A 133 3.65 -12.45 -12.49
N PHE A 134 3.37 -12.76 -11.22
CA PHE A 134 4.40 -13.01 -10.21
C PHE A 134 5.31 -14.18 -10.58
N VAL A 135 4.73 -15.28 -11.11
CA VAL A 135 5.50 -16.43 -11.59
C VAL A 135 6.43 -16.04 -12.73
N VAL A 136 5.92 -15.33 -13.75
CA VAL A 136 6.72 -14.85 -14.89
C VAL A 136 7.85 -13.92 -14.41
N LEU A 137 7.54 -12.95 -13.55
CA LEU A 137 8.53 -12.04 -12.98
C LEU A 137 9.60 -12.76 -12.16
N SER A 138 9.21 -13.79 -11.39
CA SER A 138 10.15 -14.59 -10.60
C SER A 138 11.13 -15.34 -11.49
N ILE A 139 10.67 -15.94 -12.59
CA ILE A 139 11.54 -16.60 -13.57
C ILE A 139 12.54 -15.60 -14.16
N VAL A 140 12.05 -14.44 -14.61
CA VAL A 140 12.90 -13.39 -15.19
C VAL A 140 13.93 -12.92 -14.16
N HIS A 141 13.52 -12.71 -12.91
CA HIS A 141 14.40 -12.26 -11.84
C HIS A 141 15.49 -13.28 -11.53
N ILE A 142 15.12 -14.55 -11.34
CA ILE A 142 16.06 -15.65 -11.07
C ILE A 142 17.00 -15.88 -12.26
N SER A 143 16.56 -15.59 -13.49
CA SER A 143 17.40 -15.64 -14.70
C SER A 143 18.37 -14.46 -14.85
N GLY A 144 18.53 -13.60 -13.84
CA GLY A 144 19.41 -12.44 -13.89
C GLY A 144 18.77 -11.20 -14.54
N GLY A 145 17.45 -11.09 -14.46
CA GLY A 145 16.68 -9.92 -14.93
C GLY A 145 16.33 -9.94 -16.42
N LYS A 146 16.74 -10.97 -17.17
CA LYS A 146 16.37 -11.20 -18.57
C LYS A 146 16.35 -12.69 -18.89
N THR A 147 15.50 -13.10 -19.82
CA THR A 147 15.44 -14.48 -20.30
C THR A 147 14.93 -14.48 -21.73
N THR A 148 15.24 -15.54 -22.50
CA THR A 148 14.68 -15.73 -23.85
C THR A 148 13.23 -16.21 -23.74
N GLU A 149 12.43 -15.98 -24.79
CA GLU A 149 11.04 -16.45 -24.80
C GLU A 149 10.98 -17.99 -24.72
N GLU A 150 11.89 -18.67 -25.41
CA GLU A 150 11.99 -20.13 -25.42
C GLU A 150 12.33 -20.70 -24.05
N ASP A 151 13.27 -20.07 -23.33
CA ASP A 151 13.62 -20.48 -21.97
C ASP A 151 12.49 -20.14 -20.98
N LEU A 152 11.80 -19.01 -21.14
CA LEU A 152 10.62 -18.68 -20.33
C LEU A 152 9.54 -19.75 -20.48
N TRP A 153 9.17 -20.10 -21.72
CA TRP A 153 8.19 -21.14 -21.98
C TRP A 153 8.64 -22.52 -21.49
N ARG A 154 9.94 -22.81 -21.53
CA ARG A 154 10.48 -24.04 -20.91
C ARG A 154 10.21 -24.10 -19.41
N HIS A 155 10.38 -22.99 -18.69
CA HIS A 155 10.07 -22.92 -17.26
C HIS A 155 8.57 -23.00 -16.99
N LEU A 156 7.75 -22.27 -17.76
CA LEU A 156 6.29 -22.28 -17.63
C LEU A 156 5.70 -23.68 -17.87
N ARG A 157 6.17 -24.40 -18.89
CA ARG A 157 5.73 -25.78 -19.18
C ARG A 157 6.03 -26.75 -18.02
N ARG A 158 7.16 -26.58 -17.33
CA ARG A 158 7.49 -27.40 -16.13
C ARG A 158 6.52 -27.18 -14.97
N MET A 159 5.78 -26.06 -14.97
CA MET A 159 4.73 -25.74 -14.01
C MET A 159 3.33 -26.05 -14.55
N GLY A 160 3.21 -26.74 -15.69
CA GLY A 160 1.93 -27.07 -16.32
C GLY A 160 1.31 -25.93 -17.14
N LEU A 161 2.06 -24.86 -17.39
CA LEU A 161 1.62 -23.69 -18.15
C LEU A 161 2.20 -23.76 -19.57
N ASP A 162 1.45 -24.37 -20.49
CA ASP A 162 1.84 -24.53 -21.89
C ASP A 162 1.23 -23.43 -22.78
N GLU A 163 2.03 -22.88 -23.69
CA GLU A 163 1.61 -21.89 -24.69
C GLU A 163 0.49 -22.40 -25.62
N LYS A 164 0.41 -23.72 -25.84
CA LYS A 164 -0.64 -24.37 -26.64
C LYS A 164 -1.92 -24.62 -25.86
N ASN A 165 -1.92 -24.35 -24.55
CA ASN A 165 -3.11 -24.53 -23.72
C ASN A 165 -4.03 -23.31 -23.86
N GLU A 166 -5.08 -23.48 -24.65
CA GLU A 166 -6.08 -22.43 -24.91
C GLU A 166 -7.23 -22.41 -23.89
N SER A 167 -7.33 -23.43 -23.02
CA SER A 167 -8.49 -23.64 -22.13
C SER A 167 -8.09 -23.90 -20.67
N HIS A 168 -7.02 -23.25 -20.19
CA HIS A 168 -6.63 -23.37 -18.79
C HIS A 168 -7.81 -22.94 -17.88
N PRO A 169 -8.26 -23.76 -16.92
CA PRO A 169 -9.50 -23.52 -16.16
C PRO A 169 -9.57 -22.16 -15.46
N VAL A 170 -8.40 -21.56 -15.17
CA VAL A 170 -8.27 -20.30 -14.44
C VAL A 170 -7.74 -19.15 -15.31
N LEU A 171 -6.93 -19.46 -16.33
CA LEU A 171 -6.19 -18.44 -17.12
C LEU A 171 -6.66 -18.35 -18.57
N GLY A 172 -7.54 -19.26 -19.02
CA GLY A 172 -7.94 -19.37 -20.42
C GLY A 172 -6.72 -19.66 -21.30
N ASN A 173 -6.54 -18.84 -22.34
CA ASN A 173 -5.40 -18.95 -23.23
C ASN A 173 -4.13 -18.38 -22.58
N ILE A 174 -3.18 -19.27 -22.25
CA ILE A 174 -1.97 -18.91 -21.51
C ILE A 174 -1.06 -17.98 -22.34
N LYS A 175 -0.99 -18.18 -23.65
CA LYS A 175 -0.20 -17.31 -24.54
C LYS A 175 -0.78 -15.90 -24.57
N GLN A 176 -2.10 -15.77 -24.72
CA GLN A 176 -2.77 -14.48 -24.69
C GLN A 176 -2.63 -13.80 -23.31
N ALA A 177 -2.65 -14.59 -22.23
CA ALA A 177 -2.40 -14.07 -20.88
C ALA A 177 -1.00 -13.46 -20.78
N LEU A 178 0.04 -14.13 -21.32
CA LEU A 178 1.40 -13.60 -21.37
C LEU A 178 1.51 -12.32 -22.22
N GLU A 179 0.89 -12.30 -23.40
CA GLU A 179 0.83 -11.11 -24.27
C GLU A 179 0.14 -9.93 -23.58
N THR A 180 -0.91 -10.20 -22.81
CA THR A 180 -1.61 -9.18 -22.00
C THR A 180 -0.66 -8.54 -20.98
N LEU A 181 0.23 -9.31 -20.34
CA LEU A 181 1.24 -8.76 -19.42
C LEU A 181 2.18 -7.76 -20.13
N VAL A 182 2.54 -8.06 -21.38
CA VAL A 182 3.39 -7.17 -22.19
C VAL A 182 2.64 -5.88 -22.54
N GLN A 183 1.35 -5.97 -22.89
CA GLN A 183 0.52 -4.81 -23.25
C GLN A 183 0.22 -3.90 -22.06
N GLN A 184 -0.10 -4.47 -20.90
CA GLN A 184 -0.35 -3.71 -19.67
C GLN A 184 0.87 -2.92 -19.19
N ARG A 185 2.08 -3.39 -19.48
CA ARG A 185 3.33 -2.66 -19.18
C ARG A 185 3.58 -1.50 -20.15
N LYS A 186 3.12 -1.57 -21.39
CA LYS A 186 3.32 -0.52 -22.42
C LYS A 186 2.34 0.66 -22.30
N THR A 187 1.26 0.50 -21.54
CA THR A 187 0.17 1.49 -21.39
C THR A 187 0.21 2.27 -20.07
N LYS A 188 1.27 2.10 -19.26
CA LYS A 188 1.59 2.93 -18.09
C LYS A 188 2.92 3.65 -18.32
#